data_AF-A0A838PCY1-F1
#
_entry.id   AF-A0A838PCY1-F1
#
_cell.length_a   1.000
_cell.length_b   1.000
_cell.length_c   1.000
_cell.angle_alpha   90.00
_cell.angle_beta   90.00
_cell.angle_gamma   90.00
#
_symmetry.space_group_name_H-M   'P 1'
#
loop_
_entity.id
_entity.type
_entity.pdbx_description
1 polymer ?
#
loop_
_entity_poly.entity_id
_entity_poly.type
_entity_poly.pdbx_seq_one_letter_code
_entity_poly.pdbx_strand_id
1 'polypeptide(L)'
;MRPYAGKLGSTPLTEDANFKNLLRRAGREDPSMRKTQDSFFDRVYYRPAMKWADTQGFSLPLSALVIYDSFIHSGSIIWVIRNMFPESPPSAGGNEKAWTKAYVNARHKWLGSHHRPPVRNTVYRTQCFKNEIQRGNWDLSQLPINANGIKVTS
;
A
#
# COMPACT_ATOMS: atom_id res chain seq x y z
N MET A 1 -23.95 31.14 -15.00
CA MET A 1 -23.27 30.32 -16.02
C MET A 1 -21.76 30.27 -15.75
N ARG A 2 -21.24 29.16 -15.24
CA ARG A 2 -19.85 28.72 -15.44
C ARG A 2 -19.86 27.20 -15.57
N PRO A 3 -19.71 26.64 -16.78
CA PRO A 3 -19.76 25.22 -17.02
C PRO A 3 -18.39 24.58 -16.75
N TYR A 4 -18.40 23.46 -16.03
CA TYR A 4 -17.41 22.38 -16.04
C TYR A 4 -15.92 22.79 -16.14
N ALA A 5 -15.33 23.08 -14.98
CA ALA A 5 -13.89 22.86 -14.78
C ALA A 5 -13.63 21.36 -14.96
N GLY A 6 -13.19 21.00 -16.16
CA GLY A 6 -13.14 19.64 -16.65
C GLY A 6 -12.20 18.74 -15.86
N LYS A 7 -12.73 17.59 -15.45
CA LYS A 7 -12.07 16.28 -15.47
C LYS A 7 -10.65 16.26 -14.89
N LEU A 8 -10.53 16.43 -13.57
CA LEU A 8 -9.53 15.70 -12.80
C LEU A 8 -9.98 14.24 -12.73
N GLY A 9 -9.81 13.52 -13.83
CA GLY A 9 -10.08 12.09 -13.94
C GLY A 9 -9.02 11.29 -13.20
N SER A 10 -8.98 11.37 -11.87
CA SER A 10 -8.44 10.27 -11.08
C SER A 10 -9.56 9.26 -10.96
N THR A 11 -9.58 8.25 -11.83
CA THR A 11 -10.39 7.06 -11.58
C THR A 11 -10.00 6.57 -10.19
N PRO A 12 -10.92 6.51 -9.21
CA PRO A 12 -10.59 6.01 -7.89
C PRO A 12 -9.90 4.66 -8.03
N LEU A 13 -8.73 4.49 -7.40
CA LEU A 13 -8.05 3.19 -7.36
C LEU A 13 -8.96 2.10 -6.78
N THR A 14 -10.00 2.51 -6.04
CA THR A 14 -11.08 1.65 -5.56
C THR A 14 -11.81 0.91 -6.67
N GLU A 15 -11.76 1.35 -7.93
CA GLU A 15 -12.47 0.73 -9.07
C GLU A 15 -11.55 0.04 -10.09
N ASP A 16 -10.23 0.11 -9.91
CA ASP A 16 -9.30 -0.56 -10.82
C ASP A 16 -9.27 -2.08 -10.56
N ALA A 17 -9.82 -2.84 -11.51
CA ALA A 17 -9.91 -4.29 -11.42
C ALA A 17 -8.53 -4.98 -11.46
N ASN A 18 -7.56 -4.44 -12.19
CA ASN A 18 -6.21 -4.97 -12.25
C ASN A 18 -5.49 -4.77 -10.93
N PHE A 19 -5.66 -3.58 -10.35
CA PHE A 19 -5.14 -3.25 -9.02
C PHE A 19 -5.75 -4.16 -7.94
N LYS A 20 -7.08 -4.34 -7.93
CA LYS A 20 -7.76 -5.30 -7.02
C LYS A 20 -7.23 -6.72 -7.16
N ASN A 21 -7.00 -7.18 -8.38
CA ASN A 21 -6.48 -8.53 -8.62
C ASN A 21 -5.02 -8.68 -8.16
N LEU A 22 -4.20 -7.65 -8.36
CA LEU A 22 -2.84 -7.62 -7.82
C LEU A 22 -2.86 -7.67 -6.29
N LEU A 23 -3.71 -6.88 -5.64
CA LEU A 23 -3.89 -6.88 -4.19
C LEU A 23 -4.35 -8.24 -3.66
N ARG A 24 -5.32 -8.88 -4.33
CA ARG A 24 -5.78 -10.23 -4.00
C ARG A 24 -4.69 -11.28 -4.17
N ARG A 25 -3.89 -11.21 -5.24
CA ARG A 25 -2.78 -12.15 -5.48
C ARG A 25 -1.67 -11.97 -4.45
N ALA A 26 -1.21 -10.74 -4.23
CA ALA A 26 -0.25 -10.41 -3.16
C ALA A 26 -0.77 -10.85 -1.78
N GLY A 27 -2.07 -10.72 -1.59
CA GLY A 27 -2.81 -11.19 -0.44
C GLY A 27 -2.81 -12.70 -0.25
N ARG A 28 -3.22 -13.48 -1.26
CA ARG A 28 -3.34 -14.95 -1.18
C ARG A 28 -2.04 -15.66 -0.81
N GLU A 29 -0.90 -15.03 -1.05
CA GLU A 29 0.40 -15.59 -0.69
C GLU A 29 0.81 -15.29 0.76
N ASP A 30 0.08 -14.42 1.47
CA ASP A 30 0.28 -14.22 2.89
C ASP A 30 -0.48 -15.28 3.71
N PRO A 31 0.19 -16.03 4.60
CA PRO A 31 -0.46 -17.04 5.44
C PRO A 31 -1.62 -16.50 6.28
N SER A 32 -1.57 -15.22 6.66
CA SER A 32 -2.61 -14.53 7.44
C SER A 32 -3.88 -14.27 6.62
N MET A 33 -3.72 -14.13 5.30
CA MET A 33 -4.79 -13.84 4.33
C MET A 33 -5.47 -15.09 3.78
N ARG A 34 -4.77 -16.23 3.70
CA ARG A 34 -5.33 -17.49 3.17
C ARG A 34 -6.56 -18.01 3.94
N LYS A 35 -6.79 -17.55 5.18
CA LYS A 35 -7.83 -18.05 6.09
C LYS A 35 -9.13 -17.23 6.12
N THR A 36 -9.27 -16.13 5.39
CA THR A 36 -10.41 -15.20 5.55
C THR A 36 -11.32 -15.17 4.33
N GLN A 37 -12.64 -15.12 4.54
CA GLN A 37 -13.63 -14.95 3.47
C GLN A 37 -13.48 -13.58 2.77
N ASP A 38 -13.51 -13.57 1.44
CA ASP A 38 -13.26 -12.38 0.60
C ASP A 38 -14.13 -11.15 0.97
N SER A 39 -15.37 -11.36 1.43
CA SER A 39 -16.29 -10.26 1.79
C SER A 39 -15.97 -9.59 3.14
N PHE A 40 -15.55 -10.37 4.14
CA PHE A 40 -15.07 -9.83 5.42
C PHE A 40 -13.79 -9.04 5.21
N PHE A 41 -12.93 -9.55 4.35
CA PHE A 41 -11.66 -8.95 4.02
C PHE A 41 -11.78 -7.60 3.30
N ASP A 42 -12.69 -7.49 2.33
CA ASP A 42 -13.00 -6.22 1.66
C ASP A 42 -13.45 -5.14 2.66
N ARG A 43 -14.38 -5.51 3.56
CA ARG A 43 -14.95 -4.58 4.54
C ARG A 43 -13.98 -4.15 5.63
N VAL A 44 -13.12 -5.06 6.11
CA VAL A 44 -12.27 -4.80 7.28
C VAL A 44 -10.95 -4.14 6.90
N TYR A 45 -10.41 -4.43 5.71
CA TYR A 45 -9.06 -3.96 5.35
C TYR A 45 -9.05 -3.12 4.09
N TYR A 46 -9.71 -3.54 3.02
CA TYR A 46 -9.64 -2.84 1.73
C TYR A 46 -10.34 -1.49 1.77
N ARG A 47 -11.64 -1.46 2.09
CA ARG A 47 -12.41 -0.21 2.13
C ARG A 47 -11.84 0.81 3.13
N PRO A 48 -11.45 0.41 4.36
CA PRO A 48 -10.83 1.35 5.29
C PRO A 48 -9.49 1.91 4.79
N ALA A 49 -8.65 1.06 4.18
CA ALA A 49 -7.38 1.49 3.60
C ALA A 49 -7.57 2.47 2.45
N MET A 50 -8.44 2.17 1.50
CA MET A 50 -8.69 3.05 0.36
C MET A 50 -9.34 4.36 0.79
N LYS A 51 -10.32 4.32 1.71
CA LYS A 51 -10.90 5.54 2.29
C LYS A 51 -9.83 6.41 2.97
N TRP A 52 -8.89 5.80 3.68
CA TRP A 52 -7.78 6.53 4.29
C TRP A 52 -6.87 7.13 3.23
N ALA A 53 -6.50 6.36 2.21
CA ALA A 53 -5.68 6.81 1.08
C ALA A 53 -6.31 8.03 0.38
N ASP A 54 -7.60 7.94 0.05
CA ASP A 54 -8.37 9.03 -0.59
C ASP A 54 -8.40 10.27 0.30
N THR A 55 -8.70 10.11 1.59
CA THR A 55 -8.73 11.21 2.57
C THR A 55 -7.37 11.91 2.70
N GLN A 56 -6.28 11.15 2.54
CA GLN A 56 -4.92 11.66 2.59
C GLN A 56 -4.38 12.11 1.23
N GLY A 57 -5.17 12.01 0.16
CA GLY A 57 -4.83 12.48 -1.18
C GLY A 57 -3.85 11.59 -1.94
N PHE A 58 -3.75 10.30 -1.60
CA PHE A 58 -2.93 9.34 -2.34
C PHE A 58 -3.62 8.93 -3.64
N SER A 59 -2.85 8.83 -4.72
CA SER A 59 -3.36 8.59 -6.07
C SER A 59 -2.59 7.50 -6.83
N LEU A 60 -1.39 7.14 -6.38
CA LEU A 60 -0.55 6.15 -7.07
C LEU A 60 -0.89 4.72 -6.61
N PRO A 61 -1.02 3.77 -7.54
CA PRO A 61 -1.25 2.36 -7.23
C PRO A 61 -0.28 1.78 -6.19
N LEU A 62 1.04 2.05 -6.32
CA LEU A 62 2.03 1.55 -5.36
C LEU A 62 1.81 2.13 -3.94
N SER A 63 1.42 3.41 -3.83
CA SER A 63 1.11 4.01 -2.53
C SER A 63 -0.12 3.36 -1.89
N ALA A 64 -1.19 3.16 -2.68
CA ALA A 64 -2.39 2.49 -2.21
C ALA A 64 -2.12 1.05 -1.77
N LEU A 65 -1.27 0.32 -2.49
CA LEU A 65 -0.83 -1.03 -2.11
C LEU A 65 -0.07 -1.02 -0.76
N VAL A 66 0.83 -0.05 -0.55
CA VAL A 66 1.55 0.11 0.72
C VAL A 66 0.61 0.41 1.89
N ILE A 67 -0.37 1.31 1.68
CA ILE A 67 -1.37 1.67 2.69
C ILE A 67 -2.21 0.44 3.04
N TYR A 68 -2.71 -0.24 2.02
CA TYR A 68 -3.50 -1.45 2.17
C TYR A 68 -2.77 -2.56 2.92
N ASP A 69 -1.51 -2.82 2.57
CA ASP A 69 -0.67 -3.80 3.28
C ASP A 69 -0.53 -3.47 4.77
N SER A 70 -0.47 -2.19 5.12
CA SER A 70 -0.40 -1.72 6.50
C SER A 70 -1.71 -1.98 7.25
N PHE A 71 -2.86 -1.78 6.59
CA PHE A 71 -4.15 -2.15 7.14
C PHE A 71 -4.30 -3.66 7.33
N ILE A 72 -3.83 -4.48 6.39
CA ILE A 72 -3.79 -5.95 6.58
C ILE A 72 -2.96 -6.33 7.79
N HIS A 73 -1.74 -5.80 7.89
CA HIS A 73 -0.78 -6.20 8.92
C HIS A 73 -1.10 -5.63 10.30
N SER A 74 -1.77 -4.48 10.37
CA SER A 74 -1.86 -3.68 11.60
C SER A 74 -3.17 -2.94 11.78
N GLY A 75 -4.17 -3.15 10.91
CA GLY A 75 -5.49 -2.52 10.95
C GLY A 75 -5.52 -1.04 10.57
N SER A 76 -4.36 -0.39 10.44
CA SER A 76 -4.24 1.04 10.14
C SER A 76 -2.80 1.44 9.78
N ILE A 77 -2.59 2.72 9.47
CA ILE A 77 -1.25 3.33 9.51
C ILE A 77 -0.86 3.59 10.97
N ILE A 78 0.05 2.77 11.51
CA ILE A 78 0.49 2.88 12.91
C ILE A 78 1.23 4.20 13.17
N TRP A 79 0.81 4.93 14.20
CA TRP A 79 1.36 6.22 14.61
C TRP A 79 2.86 6.17 14.98
N VAL A 80 3.30 5.09 15.63
CA VAL A 80 4.73 4.87 15.96
C VAL A 80 5.59 4.90 14.69
N ILE A 81 5.16 4.27 13.60
CA ILE A 81 5.88 4.29 12.33
C ILE A 81 5.75 5.65 11.65
N ARG A 82 4.55 6.25 11.68
CA ARG A 82 4.29 7.57 11.08
C ARG A 82 5.22 8.66 11.63
N ASN A 83 5.58 8.59 12.91
CA ASN A 83 6.47 9.57 13.55
C ASN A 83 7.97 9.34 13.30
N MET A 84 8.35 8.27 12.60
CA MET A 84 9.76 7.99 12.31
C MET A 84 10.32 8.84 11.16
N PHE A 85 9.49 9.64 10.49
CA PHE A 85 9.88 10.43 9.32
C PHE A 85 9.06 11.74 9.19
N PRO A 86 9.65 12.82 8.64
CA PRO A 86 9.04 14.15 8.62
C PRO A 86 8.04 14.39 7.48
N GLU A 87 8.06 13.59 6.41
CA GLU A 87 7.24 13.83 5.22
C GLU A 87 5.75 13.89 5.54
N SER A 88 5.07 14.91 5.00
CA SER A 88 3.63 15.08 5.10
C SER A 88 2.89 14.29 4.01
N PRO A 89 1.66 13.82 4.27
CA PRO A 89 0.82 13.24 3.23
C PRO A 89 0.39 14.31 2.19
N PRO A 90 -0.08 13.91 1.00
CA PRO A 90 -0.56 14.83 -0.03
C PRO A 90 -1.65 15.80 0.42
N SER A 91 -2.59 15.37 1.25
CA SER A 91 -3.65 16.22 1.82
C SER A 91 -3.12 17.40 2.65
N ALA A 92 -1.89 17.31 3.14
CA ALA A 92 -1.18 18.35 3.88
C ALA A 92 -0.08 19.02 3.04
N GLY A 93 -0.15 18.92 1.71
CA GLY A 93 0.79 19.54 0.76
C GLY A 93 2.11 18.79 0.58
N GLY A 94 2.25 17.57 1.12
CA GLY A 94 3.46 16.77 0.95
C GLY A 94 3.53 16.03 -0.39
N ASN A 95 4.72 15.52 -0.73
CA ASN A 95 4.91 14.72 -1.94
C ASN A 95 4.56 13.25 -1.70
N GLU A 96 3.65 12.70 -2.49
CA GLU A 96 3.16 11.33 -2.35
C GLU A 96 4.27 10.28 -2.39
N LYS A 97 5.18 10.38 -3.38
CA LYS A 97 6.28 9.43 -3.55
C LYS A 97 7.28 9.51 -2.40
N ALA A 98 7.58 10.73 -1.95
CA ALA A 98 8.46 10.96 -0.81
C ALA A 98 7.87 10.35 0.47
N TRP A 99 6.59 10.62 0.75
CA TRP A 99 5.89 10.06 1.89
C TRP A 99 5.87 8.53 1.85
N THR A 100 5.48 7.94 0.72
CA THR A 100 5.40 6.48 0.58
C THR A 100 6.78 5.83 0.76
N LYS A 101 7.83 6.43 0.18
CA LYS A 101 9.21 5.96 0.37
C LYS A 101 9.66 6.04 1.82
N ALA A 102 9.39 7.16 2.49
CA ALA A 102 9.75 7.36 3.89
C ALA A 102 9.01 6.38 4.81
N TYR A 103 7.71 6.19 4.59
CA TYR A 103 6.88 5.24 5.31
C TYR A 103 7.36 3.79 5.15
N VAL A 104 7.63 3.36 3.92
CA VAL A 104 8.14 2.00 3.65
C VAL A 104 9.48 1.77 4.34
N ASN A 105 10.39 2.75 4.32
CA ASN A 105 11.69 2.64 4.99
C ASN A 105 11.56 2.59 6.52
N ALA A 106 10.72 3.45 7.09
CA ALA A 106 10.43 3.45 8.52
C ALA A 106 9.82 2.11 8.97
N ARG A 107 8.83 1.61 8.24
CA ARG A 107 8.19 0.33 8.53
C ARG A 107 9.16 -0.84 8.38
N HIS A 108 10.00 -0.84 7.35
CA HIS A 108 11.03 -1.87 7.16
C HIS A 108 11.99 -1.93 8.35
N LYS A 109 12.47 -0.77 8.81
CA LYS A 109 13.32 -0.67 10.01
C LYS A 109 12.60 -1.18 11.26
N TRP A 110 11.37 -0.72 11.48
CA TRP A 110 10.57 -1.09 12.65
C TRP A 110 10.27 -2.59 12.70
N LEU A 111 9.92 -3.19 11.56
CA LEU A 111 9.72 -4.64 11.46
C LEU A 111 11.02 -5.39 11.75
N GLY A 112 12.14 -4.99 11.14
CA GLY A 112 13.43 -5.66 11.31
C GLY A 112 13.99 -5.61 12.74
N SER A 113 13.69 -4.54 13.48
CA SER A 113 14.11 -4.39 14.88
C SER A 113 13.06 -4.84 15.90
N HIS A 114 11.93 -5.41 15.48
CA HIS A 114 10.85 -5.76 16.41
C HIS A 114 11.27 -6.88 17.37
N HIS A 115 10.88 -6.83 18.65
CA HIS A 115 11.30 -7.85 19.63
C HIS A 115 10.70 -9.23 19.33
N ARG A 116 9.50 -9.29 18.75
CA ARG A 116 8.82 -10.55 18.42
C ARG A 116 9.34 -11.14 17.10
N PRO A 117 9.95 -12.34 17.09
CA PRO A 117 10.43 -12.98 15.86
C PRO A 117 9.37 -13.13 14.75
N PRO A 118 8.10 -13.50 15.03
CA PRO A 118 7.09 -13.59 13.98
C PRO A 118 6.84 -12.28 13.25
N VAL A 119 6.98 -11.13 13.92
CA VAL A 119 6.83 -9.80 13.31
C VAL A 119 8.08 -9.44 12.50
N ARG A 120 9.29 -9.76 12.99
CA ARG A 120 10.53 -9.58 12.21
C ARG A 120 10.52 -10.37 10.91
N ASN A 121 9.92 -11.55 10.93
CA ASN A 121 9.84 -12.40 9.75
C ASN A 121 8.94 -11.82 8.65
N THR A 122 8.16 -10.76 8.90
CA THR A 122 7.33 -10.10 7.87
C THR A 122 8.03 -8.94 7.15
N VAL A 123 9.33 -8.72 7.40
CA VAL A 123 10.17 -7.71 6.70
C VAL A 123 10.09 -7.83 5.17
N TYR A 124 9.93 -9.05 4.64
CA TYR A 124 9.81 -9.29 3.19
C TYR A 124 8.69 -8.47 2.53
N ARG A 125 7.61 -8.16 3.26
CA ARG A 125 6.48 -7.36 2.76
C ARG A 125 6.95 -5.99 2.31
N THR A 126 7.68 -5.31 3.20
CA THR A 126 8.27 -4.00 2.89
C THR A 126 9.42 -4.08 1.89
N GLN A 127 10.15 -5.20 1.84
CA GLN A 127 11.21 -5.39 0.85
C GLN A 127 10.65 -5.41 -0.58
N CYS A 128 9.49 -6.05 -0.80
CA CYS A 128 8.77 -5.99 -2.07
C CYS A 128 8.51 -4.54 -2.50
N PHE A 129 7.98 -3.70 -1.62
CA PHE A 129 7.71 -2.29 -1.93
C PHE A 129 8.97 -1.48 -2.20
N LYS A 130 10.06 -1.73 -1.44
CA LYS A 130 11.35 -1.08 -1.70
C LYS A 130 11.86 -1.37 -3.12
N ASN A 131 11.70 -2.61 -3.58
CA ASN A 131 12.09 -3.00 -4.93
C ASN A 131 11.26 -2.25 -5.99
N GLU A 132 9.94 -2.16 -5.83
CA GLU A 132 9.07 -1.45 -6.79
C GLU A 132 9.31 0.07 -6.79
N ILE A 133 9.59 0.66 -5.61
CA ILE A 133 10.01 2.06 -5.49
C ILE A 133 11.33 2.29 -6.24
N GLN A 134 12.30 1.39 -6.09
CA GLN A 134 13.60 1.48 -6.78
C GLN A 134 13.45 1.37 -8.30
N ARG A 135 12.52 0.55 -8.78
CA ARG A 135 12.16 0.41 -10.20
C ARG A 135 11.36 1.60 -10.75
N GLY A 136 10.91 2.51 -9.89
CA GLY A 136 9.99 3.58 -10.27
C GLY A 136 8.62 3.07 -10.72
N ASN A 137 8.23 1.85 -10.33
CA ASN A 137 6.99 1.18 -10.75
C ASN A 137 5.78 1.68 -9.93
N TRP A 138 5.55 2.99 -9.93
CA TRP A 138 4.53 3.64 -9.10
C TRP A 138 3.10 3.34 -9.54
N ASP A 139 2.92 3.04 -10.83
CA ASP A 139 1.68 2.64 -11.48
C ASP A 139 1.46 1.12 -11.48
N LEU A 140 2.43 0.34 -11.01
CA LEU A 140 2.40 -1.13 -10.98
C LEU A 140 2.24 -1.78 -12.36
N SER A 141 2.64 -1.08 -13.43
CA SER A 141 2.56 -1.57 -14.81
C SER A 141 3.75 -2.47 -15.20
N GLN A 142 4.89 -2.36 -14.52
CA GLN A 142 6.08 -3.13 -14.84
C GLN A 142 6.03 -4.54 -14.23
N LEU A 143 5.73 -5.54 -15.07
CA LEU A 143 5.68 -6.94 -14.68
C LEU A 143 6.99 -7.69 -15.00
N PRO A 144 7.32 -8.79 -14.28
CA PRO A 144 6.62 -9.27 -13.09
C PRO A 144 6.88 -8.38 -11.86
N ILE A 145 5.90 -8.32 -10.96
CA ILE A 145 6.12 -7.81 -9.61
C ILE A 145 6.62 -8.98 -8.76
N ASN A 146 7.77 -8.82 -8.09
CA ASN A 146 8.36 -9.88 -7.29
C ASN A 146 7.92 -9.76 -5.82
N ALA A 147 6.88 -10.51 -5.46
CA ALA A 147 6.36 -10.60 -4.10
C ALA A 147 7.05 -11.76 -3.35
N ASN A 148 8.25 -11.51 -2.82
CA ASN A 148 9.02 -12.47 -2.03
C ASN A 148 9.32 -13.81 -2.75
N GLY A 149 9.85 -13.71 -3.98
CA GLY A 149 10.18 -14.86 -4.82
C GLY A 149 9.02 -15.29 -5.74
N ILE A 150 7.80 -14.82 -5.48
CA ILE A 150 6.64 -15.08 -6.31
C ILE A 150 6.52 -14.00 -7.37
N LYS A 151 6.62 -14.40 -8.63
CA LYS A 151 6.43 -13.51 -9.78
C LYS A 151 4.94 -13.34 -10.04
N VAL A 152 4.40 -12.17 -9.74
CA VAL A 152 3.05 -11.81 -10.14
C VAL A 152 3.09 -11.25 -11.56
N THR A 153 2.51 -11.99 -12.49
CA THR A 153 2.29 -11.60 -13.89
C THR A 153 0.81 -11.30 -14.13
N SER A 154 0.44 -10.87 -15.33
CA SER A 154 -0.97 -10.74 -15.77
C SER A 154 -1.65 -12.11 -15.79
#